data_AF-A0A966B0Y6-F1
#
_entry.id   AF-A0A966B0Y6-F1
#
_cell.length_a   1.000
_cell.length_b   1.000
_cell.length_c   1.000
_cell.angle_alpha   90.00
_cell.angle_beta   90.00
_cell.angle_gamma   90.00
#
_symmetry.space_group_name_H-M   'P 1'
#
loop_
_entity.id
_entity.type
_entity.pdbx_description
1 polymer ?
#
loop_
_entity_poly.entity_id
_entity_poly.type
_entity_poly.pdbx_seq_one_letter_code
_entity_poly.pdbx_strand_id
1 'polypeptide(L)'
;TMILGVVLLVDRWRPQWSEPKRFATYLGILMVLVTIAEITVVALGIRKYSSEVLDTVSGTWILGIPIEMLYYVPVFTALVITFYKSWTFVIDDAALVPVKKRKWVRAIVLAFVGVFMFELLVEPMVRNENLPSWSYIYNDISFLMTGLWVLLIAAGALVVEKFTANFSISWRVVFGVLFISVLSFFIESWFITNGHRVYGEGATMNFSGFQAPITGVPIEVAFAIPCYLSLIVGFIRYWEIVLDNKR
;
A
#
# COMPACT_ATOMS: atom_id res chain seq x y z
N THR A 1 -13.77 11.67 0.86
CA THR A 1 -13.86 13.04 1.39
C THR A 1 -13.28 13.18 2.79
N MET A 2 -13.57 12.27 3.72
CA MET A 2 -13.07 12.34 5.11
C MET A 2 -11.53 12.45 5.22
N ILE A 3 -10.78 11.57 4.55
CA ILE A 3 -9.29 11.58 4.58
C ILE A 3 -8.74 12.93 4.12
N LEU A 4 -9.16 13.41 2.95
CA LEU A 4 -8.75 14.70 2.41
C LEU A 4 -9.14 15.86 3.33
N GLY A 5 -10.36 15.82 3.89
CA GLY A 5 -10.83 16.83 4.84
C GLY A 5 -9.92 16.95 6.06
N VAL A 6 -9.48 15.83 6.64
CA VAL A 6 -8.55 15.84 7.78
C VAL A 6 -7.17 16.36 7.38
N VAL A 7 -6.64 15.93 6.23
CA VAL A 7 -5.32 16.41 5.76
C VAL A 7 -5.34 17.92 5.56
N LEU A 8 -6.33 18.45 4.84
CA LEU A 8 -6.49 19.89 4.60
C LEU A 8 -6.71 20.68 5.88
N LEU A 9 -7.52 20.15 6.81
CA LEU A 9 -7.78 20.78 8.09
C LEU A 9 -6.49 20.91 8.91
N VAL A 10 -5.72 19.83 9.04
CA VAL A 10 -4.49 19.83 9.83
C VAL A 10 -3.41 20.67 9.18
N ASP A 11 -3.27 20.63 7.85
CA ASP A 11 -2.34 21.50 7.11
C ASP A 11 -2.66 22.98 7.33
N ARG A 12 -3.94 23.35 7.31
CA ARG A 12 -4.39 24.73 7.56
C ARG A 12 -4.26 25.12 9.03
N TRP A 13 -4.52 24.18 9.95
CA TRP A 13 -4.53 24.46 11.40
C TRP A 13 -3.12 24.61 11.98
N ARG A 14 -2.15 23.82 11.49
CA ARG A 14 -0.78 23.79 12.01
C ARG A 14 0.27 23.78 10.88
N PRO A 15 0.32 24.82 10.01
CA PRO A 15 1.27 24.87 8.89
C PRO A 15 2.74 24.86 9.34
N GLN A 16 3.03 25.33 10.55
CA GLN A 16 4.37 25.39 11.14
C GLN A 16 4.90 24.04 11.66
N TRP A 17 4.07 22.99 11.68
CA TRP A 17 4.53 21.69 12.13
C TRP A 17 5.35 20.99 11.05
N SER A 18 6.43 20.34 11.47
CA SER A 18 7.19 19.44 10.61
C SER A 18 6.28 18.34 10.04
N GLU A 19 6.51 17.94 8.80
CA GLU A 19 5.72 16.90 8.12
C GLU A 19 5.46 15.64 8.96
N PRO A 20 6.44 15.04 9.68
CA PRO A 20 6.17 13.86 10.51
C PRO A 20 5.13 14.10 11.62
N LYS A 21 5.11 15.30 12.22
CA LYS A 21 4.14 15.66 13.26
C LYS A 21 2.74 15.83 12.66
N ARG A 22 2.65 16.49 11.51
CA ARG A 22 1.38 16.60 10.77
C ARG A 22 0.89 15.23 10.35
N PHE A 23 1.77 14.37 9.82
CA PHE A 23 1.45 13.00 9.43
C PHE A 23 0.87 12.17 10.59
N ALA A 24 1.56 12.16 11.73
CA ALA A 24 1.06 11.49 12.94
C ALA A 24 -0.29 12.04 13.40
N THR A 25 -0.52 13.36 13.23
CA THR A 25 -1.79 14.00 13.58
C THR A 25 -2.91 13.61 12.62
N TYR A 26 -2.64 13.53 11.31
CA TYR A 26 -3.61 13.02 10.34
C TYR A 26 -4.05 11.61 10.73
N LEU A 27 -3.08 10.74 11.03
CA LEU A 27 -3.35 9.35 11.42
C LEU A 27 -4.14 9.27 12.73
N GLY A 28 -3.77 10.03 13.77
CA GLY A 28 -4.48 10.01 15.05
C GLY A 28 -5.93 10.45 14.91
N ILE A 29 -6.20 11.53 14.17
CA ILE A 29 -7.57 12.00 13.92
C ILE A 29 -8.34 10.99 13.08
N LEU A 30 -7.74 10.47 11.99
CA LEU A 30 -8.41 9.53 11.10
C LEU A 30 -8.67 8.18 11.76
N MET A 31 -7.78 7.72 12.63
CA MET A 31 -7.99 6.50 13.41
C MET A 31 -9.27 6.60 14.23
N VAL A 32 -9.48 7.71 14.95
CA VAL A 32 -10.71 7.94 15.72
C VAL A 32 -11.93 8.04 14.80
N LEU A 33 -11.88 8.88 13.77
CA LEU A 33 -13.02 9.13 12.90
C LEU A 33 -13.44 7.89 12.08
N VAL A 34 -12.48 7.16 11.52
CA VAL A 34 -12.73 5.91 10.77
C VAL A 34 -13.29 4.85 11.70
N THR A 35 -12.78 4.73 12.93
CA THR A 35 -13.30 3.75 13.90
C THR A 35 -14.75 4.03 14.27
N ILE A 36 -15.09 5.30 14.55
CA ILE A 36 -16.48 5.70 14.83
C ILE A 36 -17.38 5.44 13.62
N ALA A 37 -16.91 5.78 12.42
CA ALA A 37 -17.65 5.54 11.19
C ALA A 37 -17.90 4.04 10.98
N GLU A 38 -16.88 3.20 11.20
CA GLU A 38 -16.98 1.75 11.07
C GLU A 38 -18.00 1.16 12.06
N ILE A 39 -17.90 1.51 13.35
CA ILE A 39 -18.87 1.09 14.38
C ILE A 39 -20.29 1.46 13.94
N THR A 40 -20.47 2.67 13.42
CA THR A 40 -21.78 3.15 12.99
C THR A 40 -22.33 2.36 11.81
N VAL A 41 -21.53 2.14 10.75
CA VAL A 41 -22.02 1.40 9.57
C VAL A 41 -22.26 -0.08 9.84
N VAL A 42 -21.48 -0.69 10.74
CA VAL A 42 -21.71 -2.08 11.17
C VAL A 42 -22.96 -2.16 12.05
N ALA A 43 -23.14 -1.24 13.02
CA ALA A 43 -24.33 -1.21 13.87
C ALA A 43 -25.62 -0.96 13.07
N LEU A 44 -25.56 -0.19 11.98
CA LEU A 44 -26.68 0.02 11.06
C LEU A 44 -26.91 -1.15 10.10
N GLY A 45 -26.03 -2.17 10.08
CA GLY A 45 -26.11 -3.30 9.16
C GLY A 45 -25.79 -2.96 7.71
N ILE A 46 -25.22 -1.78 7.45
CA ILE A 46 -24.83 -1.32 6.10
C ILE A 46 -23.61 -2.11 5.61
N ARG A 47 -22.68 -2.42 6.53
CA ARG A 47 -21.46 -3.17 6.23
C ARG A 47 -21.43 -4.46 7.06
N LYS A 48 -20.94 -5.54 6.45
CA LYS A 48 -20.61 -6.80 7.12
C LYS A 48 -19.16 -7.17 6.78
N TYR A 49 -18.50 -7.83 7.72
CA TYR A 49 -17.19 -8.43 7.48
C TYR A 49 -17.36 -9.70 6.65
N SER A 50 -16.46 -9.95 5.72
CA SER A 50 -16.43 -11.19 4.96
C SER A 50 -15.95 -12.33 5.87
N SER A 51 -16.21 -13.58 5.49
CA SER A 51 -15.75 -14.75 6.23
C SER A 51 -14.23 -14.74 6.39
N GLU A 52 -13.49 -14.33 5.35
CA GLU A 52 -12.03 -14.30 5.39
C GLU A 52 -11.51 -13.29 6.43
N VAL A 53 -12.16 -12.13 6.58
CA VAL A 53 -11.82 -11.19 7.64
C VAL A 53 -12.17 -11.76 9.02
N LEU A 54 -13.30 -12.47 9.13
CA LEU A 54 -13.69 -13.10 10.40
C LEU A 54 -12.75 -14.25 10.80
N ASP A 55 -12.14 -14.92 9.82
CA ASP A 55 -11.20 -16.03 10.04
C ASP A 55 -9.80 -15.53 10.47
N THR A 56 -9.42 -14.30 10.11
CA THR A 56 -8.11 -13.72 10.48
C THR A 56 -8.12 -12.93 11.79
N VAL A 57 -9.28 -12.52 12.29
CA VAL A 57 -9.37 -11.76 13.55
C VAL A 57 -9.18 -12.65 14.77
N SER A 58 -8.58 -12.10 15.83
CA SER A 58 -8.33 -12.79 17.10
C SER A 58 -9.60 -13.18 17.88
N GLY A 59 -10.78 -12.80 17.39
CA GLY A 59 -12.05 -12.96 18.09
C GLY A 59 -12.30 -11.92 19.18
N THR A 60 -11.44 -10.91 19.33
CA THR A 60 -11.67 -9.80 20.27
C THR A 60 -12.44 -8.67 19.57
N TRP A 61 -13.60 -8.32 20.13
CA TRP A 61 -14.49 -7.31 19.56
C TRP A 61 -14.65 -6.11 20.49
N ILE A 62 -14.63 -4.91 19.92
CA ILE A 62 -14.90 -3.66 20.63
C ILE A 62 -16.05 -2.98 19.91
N LEU A 63 -17.20 -2.80 20.59
CA LEU A 63 -18.37 -2.12 20.03
C LEU A 63 -18.82 -2.67 18.65
N GLY A 64 -18.71 -3.99 18.45
CA GLY A 64 -19.15 -4.66 17.22
C GLY A 64 -18.15 -4.64 16.06
N ILE A 65 -16.93 -4.13 16.27
CA ILE A 65 -15.83 -4.21 15.29
C ILE A 65 -14.65 -5.02 15.86
N PRO A 66 -13.85 -5.70 15.02
CA PRO A 66 -12.70 -6.46 15.49
C PRO A 66 -11.55 -5.54 15.92
N ILE A 67 -10.79 -5.93 16.95
CA ILE A 67 -9.70 -5.12 17.50
C ILE A 67 -8.59 -4.84 16.48
N GLU A 68 -8.40 -5.74 15.52
CA GLU A 68 -7.44 -5.64 14.42
C GLU A 68 -7.66 -4.38 13.58
N MET A 69 -8.89 -3.84 13.56
CA MET A 69 -9.18 -2.54 12.94
C MET A 69 -8.28 -1.41 13.47
N LEU A 70 -7.83 -1.50 14.73
CA LEU A 70 -6.95 -0.50 15.33
C LEU A 70 -5.57 -0.43 14.65
N TYR A 71 -5.09 -1.50 14.00
CA TYR A 71 -3.86 -1.46 13.21
C TYR A 71 -4.13 -1.39 11.71
N TYR A 72 -5.20 -2.00 11.18
CA TYR A 72 -5.52 -1.89 9.75
C TYR A 72 -5.83 -0.46 9.32
N VAL A 73 -6.61 0.29 10.14
CA VAL A 73 -6.97 1.67 9.85
C VAL A 73 -5.75 2.57 9.68
N PRO A 74 -4.80 2.66 10.65
CA PRO A 74 -3.63 3.50 10.48
C PRO A 74 -2.72 3.02 9.34
N VAL A 75 -2.61 1.71 9.08
CA VAL A 75 -1.83 1.18 7.95
C VAL A 75 -2.41 1.61 6.61
N PHE A 76 -3.70 1.39 6.39
CA PHE A 76 -4.37 1.76 5.15
C PHE A 76 -4.37 3.28 4.95
N THR A 77 -4.75 4.04 5.97
CA THR A 77 -4.80 5.50 5.88
C THR A 77 -3.41 6.09 5.64
N ALA A 78 -2.35 5.54 6.22
CA ALA A 78 -0.99 5.98 5.93
C ALA A 78 -0.61 5.80 4.45
N LEU A 79 -0.90 4.64 3.85
CA LEU A 79 -0.66 4.41 2.42
C LEU A 79 -1.44 5.40 1.55
N VAL A 80 -2.72 5.63 1.85
CA VAL A 80 -3.57 6.57 1.08
C VAL A 80 -3.11 8.03 1.25
N ILE A 81 -2.79 8.46 2.47
CA ILE A 81 -2.34 9.83 2.75
C ILE A 81 -1.01 10.09 2.04
N THR A 82 -0.06 9.17 2.16
CA THR A 82 1.25 9.33 1.52
C THR A 82 1.14 9.31 0.00
N PHE A 83 0.28 8.46 -0.58
CA PHE A 83 -0.04 8.50 -2.00
C PHE A 83 -0.57 9.89 -2.41
N TYR A 84 -1.60 10.39 -1.74
CA TYR A 84 -2.16 11.73 -2.02
C TYR A 84 -1.11 12.85 -1.89
N LYS A 85 -0.36 12.86 -0.78
CA LYS A 85 0.67 13.88 -0.54
C LYS A 85 1.83 13.80 -1.53
N SER A 86 2.17 12.59 -2.01
CA SER A 86 3.19 12.42 -3.05
C SER A 86 2.79 13.11 -4.36
N TRP A 87 1.50 13.04 -4.73
CA TRP A 87 0.95 13.73 -5.89
C TRP A 87 0.80 15.23 -5.66
N THR A 88 0.59 15.68 -4.43
CA THR A 88 0.50 17.10 -4.10
C THR A 88 1.80 17.84 -4.48
N PHE A 89 2.96 17.23 -4.26
CA PHE A 89 4.24 17.81 -4.72
C PHE A 89 4.32 17.99 -6.24
N VAL A 90 3.63 17.12 -6.98
CA VAL A 90 3.61 17.14 -8.45
C VAL A 90 2.60 18.15 -8.98
N ILE A 91 1.42 18.24 -8.34
CA ILE A 91 0.33 19.13 -8.73
C ILE A 91 0.67 20.58 -8.39
N ASP A 92 1.24 20.81 -7.21
CA ASP A 92 1.58 22.16 -6.72
C ASP A 92 2.94 22.67 -7.22
N ASP A 93 3.61 21.91 -8.11
CA ASP A 93 4.94 22.19 -8.66
C ASP A 93 5.95 22.63 -7.57
N ALA A 94 5.98 21.88 -6.47
CA ALA A 94 6.79 22.24 -5.32
C ALA A 94 8.29 22.13 -5.67
N ALA A 95 9.05 23.20 -5.43
CA ALA A 95 10.49 23.19 -5.65
C ALA A 95 11.20 22.15 -4.76
N LEU A 96 11.64 21.04 -5.35
CA LEU A 96 12.36 19.96 -4.68
C LEU A 96 13.87 20.13 -4.87
N VAL A 97 14.64 19.99 -3.79
CA VAL A 97 16.09 20.03 -3.83
C VAL A 97 16.60 18.70 -4.41
N PRO A 98 17.38 18.71 -5.50
CA PRO A 98 17.94 17.50 -6.06
C PRO A 98 18.98 16.89 -5.12
N VAL A 99 18.83 15.60 -4.84
CA VAL A 99 19.72 14.86 -3.94
C VAL A 99 20.87 14.27 -4.74
N LYS A 100 22.10 14.74 -4.52
CA LYS A 100 23.29 14.27 -5.27
C LYS A 100 23.63 12.80 -5.05
N LYS A 101 23.33 12.24 -3.87
CA LYS A 101 23.62 10.85 -3.52
C LYS A 101 22.42 10.22 -2.81
N ARG A 102 21.83 9.21 -3.42
CA ARG A 102 20.71 8.48 -2.84
C ARG A 102 21.20 7.58 -1.69
N LYS A 103 20.56 7.69 -0.52
CA LYS A 103 20.84 6.82 0.62
C LYS A 103 20.14 5.47 0.41
N TRP A 104 20.79 4.56 -0.31
CA TRP A 104 20.21 3.29 -0.76
C TRP A 104 19.59 2.46 0.38
N VAL A 105 20.27 2.34 1.54
CA VAL A 105 19.74 1.63 2.72
C VAL A 105 18.40 2.21 3.17
N ARG A 106 18.28 3.54 3.22
CA ARG A 106 17.03 4.21 3.61
C ARG A 106 15.92 3.92 2.60
N ALA A 107 16.23 3.93 1.30
CA ALA A 107 15.26 3.62 0.26
C ALA A 107 14.76 2.16 0.38
N ILE A 108 15.65 1.21 0.66
CA ILE A 108 15.29 -0.20 0.90
C ILE A 108 14.41 -0.33 2.15
N VAL A 109 14.75 0.35 3.25
CA VAL A 109 13.93 0.32 4.48
C VAL A 109 12.54 0.91 4.22
N LEU A 110 12.43 2.03 3.51
CA LEU A 110 11.14 2.61 3.14
C LEU A 110 10.33 1.68 2.24
N ALA A 111 10.98 1.02 1.28
CA ALA A 111 10.34 0.02 0.44
C ALA A 111 9.84 -1.18 1.24
N PHE A 112 10.66 -1.70 2.16
CA PHE A 112 10.27 -2.78 3.06
C PHE A 112 9.05 -2.41 3.89
N VAL A 113 9.05 -1.23 4.52
CA VAL A 113 7.91 -0.76 5.31
C VAL A 113 6.66 -0.60 4.43
N GLY A 114 6.79 0.00 3.24
CA GLY A 114 5.66 0.19 2.32
C GLY A 114 5.06 -1.13 1.83
N VAL A 115 5.90 -2.09 1.45
CA VAL A 115 5.47 -3.44 1.04
C VAL A 115 4.84 -4.18 2.22
N PHE A 116 5.46 -4.16 3.39
CA PHE A 116 4.94 -4.84 4.58
C PHE A 116 3.57 -4.28 5.01
N MET A 117 3.40 -2.96 4.99
CA MET A 117 2.11 -2.30 5.23
C MET A 117 1.06 -2.72 4.20
N PHE A 118 1.46 -2.89 2.95
CA PHE A 118 0.57 -3.40 1.90
C PHE A 118 0.21 -4.87 2.11
N GLU A 119 1.17 -5.74 2.44
CA GLU A 119 0.92 -7.15 2.74
C GLU A 119 -0.04 -7.31 3.93
N LEU A 120 0.10 -6.49 4.98
CA LEU A 120 -0.90 -6.42 6.05
C LEU A 120 -2.28 -6.08 5.47
N LEU A 121 -2.39 -5.06 4.62
CA LEU A 121 -3.68 -4.67 4.06
C LEU A 121 -4.36 -5.77 3.24
N VAL A 122 -3.60 -6.57 2.48
CA VAL A 122 -4.17 -7.63 1.63
C VAL A 122 -4.26 -8.99 2.29
N GLU A 123 -3.71 -9.14 3.50
CA GLU A 123 -3.70 -10.38 4.27
C GLU A 123 -5.08 -11.08 4.31
N PRO A 124 -6.22 -10.40 4.56
CA PRO A 124 -7.51 -11.09 4.61
C PRO A 124 -8.00 -11.58 3.24
N MET A 125 -7.44 -11.07 2.14
CA MET A 125 -7.90 -11.39 0.78
C MET A 125 -7.11 -12.52 0.14
N VAL A 126 -5.88 -12.75 0.61
CA VAL A 126 -4.91 -13.61 -0.06
C VAL A 126 -4.11 -14.38 0.97
N ARG A 127 -4.13 -15.70 0.87
CA ARG A 127 -3.31 -16.60 1.67
C ARG A 127 -2.05 -16.95 0.91
N ASN A 128 -0.90 -16.85 1.57
CA ASN A 128 0.35 -17.36 1.03
C ASN A 128 0.55 -18.78 1.54
N GLU A 129 0.50 -19.76 0.64
CA GLU A 129 0.57 -21.18 0.97
C GLU A 129 1.87 -21.81 0.42
N ASN A 130 2.22 -23.02 0.86
CA ASN A 130 3.33 -23.80 0.31
C ASN A 130 4.71 -23.10 0.35
N LEU A 131 4.90 -22.12 1.24
CA LEU A 131 6.21 -21.54 1.54
C LEU A 131 6.82 -22.23 2.76
N PRO A 132 8.16 -22.19 2.93
CA PRO A 132 8.78 -22.72 4.14
C PRO A 132 8.22 -22.05 5.39
N SER A 133 7.88 -22.84 6.41
CA SER A 133 7.25 -22.35 7.65
C SER A 133 8.07 -21.29 8.38
N TRP A 134 9.41 -21.35 8.29
CA TRP A 134 10.31 -20.34 8.86
C TRP A 134 10.23 -18.97 8.16
N SER A 135 9.63 -18.90 6.97
CA SER A 135 9.57 -17.67 6.19
C SER A 135 8.45 -16.72 6.60
N TYR A 136 7.46 -17.21 7.37
CA TYR A 136 6.32 -16.42 7.83
C TYR A 136 6.70 -15.58 9.05
N ILE A 137 6.41 -14.27 9.00
CA ILE A 137 6.65 -13.34 10.11
C ILE A 137 5.37 -13.14 10.93
N TYR A 138 4.24 -12.96 10.24
CA TYR A 138 2.96 -12.61 10.85
C TYR A 138 1.85 -13.23 10.02
N ASN A 139 1.10 -14.18 10.60
CA ASN A 139 0.08 -14.96 9.90
C ASN A 139 0.62 -15.46 8.55
N ASP A 140 -0.02 -15.05 7.44
CA ASP A 140 0.34 -15.47 6.09
C ASP A 140 1.42 -14.58 5.42
N ILE A 141 1.97 -13.59 6.13
CA ILE A 141 2.97 -12.67 5.57
C ILE A 141 4.37 -13.29 5.63
N SER A 142 4.93 -13.58 4.46
CA SER A 142 6.29 -14.12 4.32
C SER A 142 7.33 -13.04 4.05
N PHE A 143 8.47 -13.11 4.74
CA PHE A 143 9.60 -12.21 4.49
C PHE A 143 10.30 -12.51 3.17
N LEU A 144 10.19 -13.74 2.64
CA LEU A 144 10.73 -14.08 1.32
C LEU A 144 9.96 -13.34 0.23
N MET A 145 8.62 -13.39 0.31
CA MET A 145 7.73 -12.65 -0.59
C MET A 145 7.94 -11.13 -0.46
N THR A 146 7.93 -10.63 0.77
CA THR A 146 8.18 -9.21 1.05
C THR A 146 9.53 -8.76 0.48
N GLY A 147 10.59 -9.54 0.70
CA GLY A 147 11.93 -9.27 0.19
C GLY A 147 11.98 -9.27 -1.35
N LEU A 148 11.32 -10.22 -2.00
CA LEU A 148 11.20 -10.28 -3.45
C LEU A 148 10.56 -9.01 -4.02
N TRP A 149 9.44 -8.56 -3.45
CA TRP A 149 8.77 -7.33 -3.88
C TRP A 149 9.62 -6.09 -3.65
N VAL A 150 10.32 -6.00 -2.52
CA VAL A 150 11.26 -4.90 -2.23
C VAL A 150 12.38 -4.85 -3.26
N LEU A 151 12.98 -6.00 -3.58
CA LEU A 151 14.04 -6.09 -4.60
C LEU A 151 13.51 -5.71 -5.98
N LEU A 152 12.30 -6.17 -6.34
CA LEU A 152 11.67 -5.84 -7.61
C LEU A 152 11.41 -4.34 -7.74
N ILE A 153 10.86 -3.71 -6.70
CA ILE A 153 10.63 -2.26 -6.67
C ILE A 153 11.94 -1.49 -6.74
N ALA A 154 12.97 -1.91 -5.98
CA ALA A 154 14.27 -1.27 -6.01
C ALA A 154 14.93 -1.37 -7.39
N ALA A 155 14.95 -2.57 -8.00
CA ALA A 155 15.48 -2.78 -9.33
C ALA A 155 14.70 -1.99 -10.38
N GLY A 156 13.37 -2.02 -10.32
CA GLY A 156 12.50 -1.25 -11.21
C GLY A 156 12.75 0.26 -11.11
N ALA A 157 12.91 0.78 -9.89
CA ALA A 157 13.24 2.18 -9.68
C ALA A 157 14.59 2.55 -10.32
N LEU A 158 15.61 1.71 -10.21
CA LEU A 158 16.93 1.94 -10.84
C LEU A 158 16.85 1.92 -12.38
N VAL A 159 16.13 0.95 -12.94
CA VAL A 159 15.91 0.84 -14.40
C VAL A 159 15.19 2.09 -14.90
N VAL A 160 14.07 2.44 -14.27
CA VAL A 160 13.26 3.60 -14.67
C VAL A 160 14.05 4.88 -14.53
N GLU A 161 14.80 5.07 -13.44
CA GLU A 161 15.66 6.24 -13.25
C GLU A 161 16.71 6.37 -14.36
N LYS A 162 17.34 5.26 -14.76
CA LYS A 162 18.33 5.24 -15.85
C LYS A 162 17.73 5.64 -17.21
N PHE A 163 16.54 5.14 -17.54
CA PHE A 163 15.92 5.35 -18.86
C PHE A 163 15.06 6.63 -18.95
N THR A 164 14.51 7.11 -17.83
CA THR A 164 13.58 8.25 -17.79
C THR A 164 14.18 9.46 -17.05
N ALA A 165 15.52 9.53 -16.95
CA ALA A 165 16.24 10.60 -16.26
C ALA A 165 15.91 12.02 -16.73
N ASN A 166 15.45 12.17 -17.98
CA ASN A 166 15.08 13.46 -18.58
C ASN A 166 13.58 13.77 -18.48
N PHE A 167 12.76 12.84 -18.00
CA PHE A 167 11.30 13.01 -17.96
C PHE A 167 10.89 13.77 -16.70
N SER A 168 9.69 14.36 -16.70
CA SER A 168 9.13 14.97 -15.49
C SER A 168 8.86 13.91 -14.42
N ILE A 169 8.80 14.32 -13.14
CA ILE A 169 8.63 13.42 -12.00
C ILE A 169 7.37 12.55 -12.16
N SER A 170 6.26 13.14 -12.61
CA SER A 170 4.98 12.44 -12.82
C SER A 170 5.15 11.29 -13.82
N TRP A 171 5.81 11.54 -14.95
CA TRP A 171 6.05 10.50 -15.95
C TRP A 171 6.98 9.41 -15.42
N ARG A 172 8.01 9.74 -14.64
CA ARG A 172 8.88 8.73 -14.02
C ARG A 172 8.09 7.83 -13.06
N VAL A 173 7.15 8.39 -12.30
CA VAL A 173 6.27 7.61 -11.41
C VAL A 173 5.37 6.70 -12.24
N VAL A 174 4.71 7.23 -13.28
CA VAL A 174 3.84 6.43 -14.16
C VAL A 174 4.60 5.30 -14.84
N PHE A 175 5.74 5.58 -15.47
CA PHE A 175 6.59 4.56 -16.08
C PHE A 175 7.13 3.57 -15.06
N GLY A 176 7.47 4.05 -13.85
CA GLY A 176 7.91 3.20 -12.75
C GLY A 176 6.84 2.19 -12.34
N VAL A 177 5.63 2.67 -12.07
CA VAL A 177 4.49 1.82 -11.71
C VAL A 177 4.19 0.84 -12.84
N LEU A 178 4.08 1.30 -14.10
CA LEU A 178 3.76 0.42 -15.23
C LEU A 178 4.83 -0.65 -15.45
N PHE A 179 6.10 -0.27 -15.42
CA PHE A 179 7.22 -1.21 -15.60
C PHE A 179 7.23 -2.28 -14.50
N ILE A 180 7.14 -1.86 -13.23
CA ILE A 180 7.11 -2.79 -12.10
C ILE A 180 5.83 -3.64 -12.14
N SER A 181 4.70 -3.09 -12.58
CA SER A 181 3.43 -3.82 -12.68
C SER A 181 3.50 -4.97 -13.66
N VAL A 182 4.11 -4.75 -14.84
CA VAL A 182 4.28 -5.82 -15.84
C VAL A 182 5.10 -6.96 -15.26
N LEU A 183 6.23 -6.66 -14.61
CA LEU A 183 7.08 -7.70 -14.00
C LEU A 183 6.36 -8.40 -12.84
N SER A 184 5.68 -7.62 -11.99
CA SER A 184 4.93 -8.14 -10.86
C SER A 184 3.80 -9.06 -11.31
N PHE A 185 3.14 -8.75 -12.42
CA PHE A 185 2.07 -9.58 -12.96
C PHE A 185 2.55 -10.98 -13.35
N PHE A 186 3.73 -11.10 -13.99
CA PHE A 186 4.28 -12.42 -14.32
C PHE A 186 4.70 -13.21 -13.07
N ILE A 187 5.31 -12.54 -12.09
CA ILE A 187 5.71 -13.16 -10.82
C ILE A 187 4.49 -13.60 -10.00
N GLU A 188 3.50 -12.72 -9.85
CA GLU A 188 2.23 -13.00 -9.17
C GLU A 188 1.49 -14.15 -9.85
N SER A 189 1.44 -14.15 -11.19
CA SER A 189 0.82 -15.24 -11.93
C SER A 189 1.53 -16.58 -11.70
N TRP A 190 2.86 -16.56 -11.60
CA TRP A 190 3.62 -17.75 -11.24
C TRP A 190 3.27 -18.24 -9.83
N PHE A 191 3.16 -17.34 -8.84
CA PHE A 191 2.75 -17.74 -7.49
C PHE A 191 1.35 -18.33 -7.43
N ILE A 192 0.39 -17.74 -8.15
CA ILE A 192 -0.99 -18.23 -8.20
C ILE A 192 -1.04 -19.62 -8.84
N THR A 193 -0.40 -19.79 -10.00
CA THR A 193 -0.43 -21.06 -10.75
C THR A 193 0.29 -22.21 -10.03
N ASN A 194 1.26 -21.91 -9.16
CA ASN A 194 1.97 -22.90 -8.34
C ASN A 194 1.34 -23.09 -6.95
N GLY A 195 0.20 -22.47 -6.67
CA GLY A 195 -0.48 -22.60 -5.37
C GLY A 195 0.28 -21.97 -4.21
N HIS A 196 1.19 -21.04 -4.49
CA HIS A 196 1.87 -20.25 -3.45
C HIS A 196 1.04 -19.06 -2.98
N ARG A 197 0.08 -18.62 -3.81
CA ARG A 197 -0.79 -17.48 -3.52
C ARG A 197 -2.22 -17.79 -3.91
N VAL A 198 -3.09 -17.89 -2.90
CA VAL A 198 -4.47 -18.34 -3.05
C VAL A 198 -5.41 -17.23 -2.61
N TYR A 199 -6.28 -16.79 -3.52
CA TYR A 199 -7.28 -15.77 -3.22
C TYR A 199 -8.47 -16.39 -2.48
N GLY A 200 -9.03 -15.66 -1.51
CA GLY A 200 -10.22 -16.09 -0.77
C GLY A 200 -11.46 -16.29 -1.67
N GLU A 201 -12.41 -17.09 -1.19
CA GLU A 201 -13.64 -17.40 -1.92
C GLU A 201 -14.45 -16.12 -2.21
N GLY A 202 -14.59 -15.24 -1.22
CA GLY A 202 -15.24 -13.94 -1.35
C GLY A 202 -14.60 -13.04 -2.41
N ALA A 203 -13.28 -13.08 -2.57
CA ALA A 203 -12.60 -12.32 -3.62
C ALA A 203 -12.88 -12.93 -5.00
N THR A 204 -12.71 -14.24 -5.13
CA THR A 204 -12.86 -14.96 -6.41
C THR A 204 -14.29 -14.99 -6.93
N MET A 205 -15.30 -15.05 -6.05
CA MET A 205 -16.72 -14.94 -6.43
C MET A 205 -17.07 -13.61 -7.11
N ASN A 206 -16.30 -12.56 -6.84
CA ASN A 206 -16.52 -11.23 -7.40
C ASN A 206 -15.71 -10.97 -8.68
N PHE A 207 -14.90 -11.92 -9.14
CA PHE A 207 -14.21 -11.80 -10.42
C PHE A 207 -15.20 -11.93 -11.58
N SER A 208 -14.93 -11.21 -12.66
CA SER A 208 -15.77 -11.16 -13.85
C SER A 208 -15.73 -12.46 -14.67
N GLY A 209 -14.83 -13.38 -14.32
CA GLY A 209 -14.54 -14.59 -15.09
C GLY A 209 -13.61 -14.39 -16.29
N PHE A 210 -13.16 -13.16 -16.57
CA PHE A 210 -12.19 -12.92 -17.64
C PHE A 210 -10.79 -13.27 -17.16
N GLN A 211 -10.04 -13.98 -18.01
CA GLN A 211 -8.67 -14.39 -17.73
C GLN A 211 -7.69 -13.63 -18.62
N ALA A 212 -6.51 -13.33 -18.08
CA ALA A 212 -5.42 -12.76 -18.85
C ALA A 212 -4.93 -13.81 -19.88
N PRO A 213 -4.80 -13.44 -21.17
CA PRO A 213 -4.59 -14.41 -22.25
C PRO A 213 -3.25 -15.17 -22.15
N ILE A 214 -2.26 -14.60 -21.47
CA ILE A 214 -0.91 -15.18 -21.39
C ILE A 214 -0.78 -16.13 -20.19
N THR A 215 -1.35 -15.78 -19.04
CA THR A 215 -1.12 -16.50 -17.77
C THR A 215 -2.32 -17.30 -17.29
N GLY A 216 -3.52 -17.08 -17.83
CA GLY A 216 -4.76 -17.71 -17.38
C GLY A 216 -5.28 -17.21 -16.03
N VAL A 217 -4.60 -16.23 -15.42
CA VAL A 217 -4.98 -15.62 -14.13
C VAL A 217 -6.09 -14.60 -14.34
N PRO A 218 -7.02 -14.41 -13.36
CA PRO A 218 -8.09 -13.42 -13.47
C PRO A 218 -7.59 -12.02 -13.82
N ILE A 219 -8.31 -11.32 -14.71
CA ILE A 219 -7.90 -10.01 -15.21
C ILE A 219 -7.85 -8.94 -14.10
N GLU A 220 -8.67 -9.11 -13.06
CA GLU A 220 -8.70 -8.27 -11.87
C GLU A 220 -7.33 -8.20 -11.19
N VAL A 221 -6.56 -9.31 -11.19
CA VAL A 221 -5.20 -9.33 -10.64
C VAL A 221 -4.30 -8.38 -11.43
N ALA A 222 -4.40 -8.39 -12.77
CA ALA A 222 -3.61 -7.51 -13.62
C ALA A 222 -3.95 -6.02 -13.40
N PHE A 223 -5.23 -5.70 -13.11
CA PHE A 223 -5.67 -4.34 -12.80
C PHE A 223 -5.34 -3.90 -11.36
N ALA A 224 -5.37 -4.82 -10.40
CA ALA A 224 -5.12 -4.53 -9.00
C ALA A 224 -3.65 -4.19 -8.73
N ILE A 225 -2.72 -4.91 -9.37
CA ILE A 225 -1.27 -4.72 -9.22
C ILE A 225 -0.84 -3.24 -9.38
N PRO A 226 -1.14 -2.52 -10.47
CA PRO A 226 -0.72 -1.12 -10.61
C PRO A 226 -1.37 -0.20 -9.57
N CYS A 227 -2.59 -0.49 -9.11
CA CYS A 227 -3.26 0.28 -8.06
C CYS A 227 -2.52 0.13 -6.72
N TYR A 228 -2.17 -1.10 -6.36
CA TYR A 228 -1.43 -1.40 -5.14
C TYR A 228 0.01 -0.88 -5.17
N LEU A 229 0.72 -1.08 -6.28
CA LEU A 229 2.05 -0.53 -6.46
C LEU A 229 2.06 1.00 -6.40
N SER A 230 1.01 1.66 -6.87
CA SER A 230 0.88 3.12 -6.77
C SER A 230 0.88 3.59 -5.32
N LEU A 231 0.21 2.86 -4.41
CA LEU A 231 0.22 3.17 -2.98
C LEU A 231 1.62 2.99 -2.37
N ILE A 232 2.28 1.87 -2.67
CA ILE A 232 3.64 1.57 -2.16
C ILE A 232 4.66 2.58 -2.68
N VAL A 233 4.66 2.85 -3.99
CA VAL A 233 5.56 3.82 -4.62
C VAL A 233 5.28 5.23 -4.11
N GLY A 234 4.00 5.60 -3.95
CA GLY A 234 3.60 6.88 -3.35
C GLY A 234 4.12 7.03 -1.92
N PHE A 235 4.00 5.98 -1.11
CA PHE A 235 4.57 5.94 0.25
C PHE A 235 6.08 6.17 0.26
N ILE A 236 6.82 5.40 -0.54
CA ILE A 236 8.28 5.51 -0.64
C ILE A 236 8.67 6.93 -1.06
N ARG A 237 8.04 7.45 -2.13
CA ARG A 237 8.37 8.77 -2.69
C ARG A 237 8.06 9.90 -1.73
N TYR A 238 6.90 9.88 -1.07
CA TYR A 238 6.55 10.89 -0.08
C TYR A 238 7.62 10.98 1.01
N TRP A 239 7.98 9.84 1.62
CA TRP A 239 8.98 9.83 2.70
C TRP A 239 10.40 10.12 2.22
N GLU A 240 10.80 9.68 1.03
CA GLU A 240 12.08 10.10 0.43
C GLU A 240 12.14 11.63 0.33
N ILE A 241 11.11 12.26 -0.25
CA ILE A 241 11.04 13.71 -0.43
C ILE A 241 11.08 14.43 0.91
N VAL A 242 10.24 14.03 1.88
CA VAL A 242 10.16 14.65 3.21
C VAL A 242 11.49 14.54 3.96
N LEU A 243 12.15 13.39 3.90
CA LEU A 243 13.41 13.17 4.62
C LEU A 243 14.61 13.86 3.97
N ASP A 244 14.56 14.09 2.67
CA ASP A 244 15.62 14.80 1.93
C ASP A 244 15.43 16.32 1.90
N ASN A 245 14.18 16.77 1.91
CA ASN A 245 13.80 18.18 1.89
C ASN A 245 13.28 18.58 3.27
N LYS A 246 14.16 18.57 4.28
CA LYS A 246 13.84 19.02 5.65
C LYS A 246 13.34 20.47 5.64
N ARG A 247 12.05 20.67 5.43
CA ARG A 247 11.31 21.92 5.61
C ARG A 247 10.65 21.93 6.98
#